data_AF-A0A3B4V847-F1
#
_entry.id   AF-A0A3B4V847-F1
#
_cell.length_a   1.000
_cell.length_b   1.000
_cell.length_c   1.000
_cell.angle_alpha   90.00
_cell.angle_beta   90.00
_cell.angle_gamma   90.00
#
_symmetry.space_group_name_H-M   'P 1'
#
loop_
_entity.id
_entity.type
_entity.pdbx_description
1 polymer ?
#
loop_
_entity_poly.entity_id
_entity_poly.type
_entity_poly.pdbx_seq_one_letter_code
_entity_poly.pdbx_strand_id
1 'polypeptide(L)'
;TNSPEQTFTYGDEGAPFKTVSPERHLEVLSKMGLEDQYDNKLTLSTVLEISQNDTSENKLETAKSLPGAFLRRLMMLNANARSVKCVSCDVDTDKSNAINPLDLITALLLCSDSFLQQDIVLKMALCQFAVPLLLPNSETREITMMLWSMRDIVRTFRPSLQAFRKLNCEERIVHSDIPLVSFVRLGRTSLSKSLILNKLLSNTTQYHNSTFYHRDMVCGEVPRRISGGLVEISWYLPCGNRSVDKFIEPLAVANLRGDIRAFDEQFSFLCETSAAVYIFCDESEMDYFKRLEGKDVKANVFLISSVLGKSFTLKRMIKEPRLKIANVSQKKKTDMELIKALQESISKMLENYQNIVSVANQANRARWCGILVDEDSDECQSAWKDVDKITKCITDTSEFKDKQLPLRGHIWKALSWLETECWRMRKAGNQNTEVYRKSLQAKEKELKKKQQRFEITTAMLNFLHGVVTSEVSPRLICPSPSESNWESGCGKKKKKKPKKSIKAESGGKGGYLGDTRGKKNVLYNIVIL
;
A
#
# COMPACT_ATOMS: atom_id res chain seq x y z
N THR A 1 -51.63 26.19 -40.35
CA THR A 1 -50.43 25.33 -40.26
C THR A 1 -49.25 26.13 -40.76
N ASN A 2 -48.74 27.02 -39.90
CA ASN A 2 -47.62 27.92 -40.19
C ASN A 2 -46.43 27.50 -39.33
N SER A 3 -45.36 27.04 -39.97
CA SER A 3 -44.03 26.96 -39.37
C SER A 3 -43.02 27.31 -40.47
N PRO A 4 -42.30 28.44 -40.39
CA PRO A 4 -41.13 28.68 -41.21
C PRO A 4 -39.87 28.17 -40.51
N GLU A 5 -38.89 27.85 -41.35
CA GLU A 5 -37.53 27.42 -41.06
C GLU A 5 -36.83 28.37 -40.07
N GLN A 6 -36.14 27.81 -39.06
CA GLN A 6 -35.11 28.51 -38.30
C GLN A 6 -33.76 27.84 -38.55
N THR A 7 -32.97 28.52 -39.37
CA THR A 7 -31.52 28.42 -39.47
C THR A 7 -30.90 28.85 -38.14
N PHE A 8 -30.23 27.93 -37.43
CA PHE A 8 -29.33 28.30 -36.34
C PHE A 8 -27.90 28.43 -36.88
N THR A 9 -27.46 29.68 -36.97
CA THR A 9 -26.10 30.11 -37.23
C THR A 9 -25.19 29.71 -36.06
N TYR A 10 -24.02 29.15 -36.38
CA TYR A 10 -22.94 28.93 -35.41
C TYR A 10 -22.40 30.29 -34.94
N GLY A 11 -22.66 30.62 -33.67
CA GLY A 11 -22.00 31.71 -32.97
C GLY A 11 -20.62 31.28 -32.50
N ASP A 12 -19.60 31.83 -33.15
CA ASP A 12 -18.22 31.86 -32.72
C ASP A 12 -18.07 33.01 -31.71
N GLU A 13 -17.96 32.72 -30.41
CA GLU A 13 -17.35 33.62 -29.43
C GLU A 13 -16.54 32.81 -28.42
N GLY A 14 -15.23 32.79 -28.63
CA GLY A 14 -14.26 32.28 -27.68
C GLY A 14 -14.25 33.11 -26.40
N ALA A 15 -14.87 32.58 -25.35
CA ALA A 15 -14.56 33.00 -23.99
C ALA A 15 -13.27 32.30 -23.54
N PRO A 16 -12.18 33.04 -23.19
CA PRO A 16 -11.02 32.41 -22.60
C PRO A 16 -11.43 31.89 -21.23
N PHE A 17 -11.38 30.56 -21.03
CA PHE A 17 -11.38 29.98 -19.70
C PHE A 17 -10.28 30.68 -18.90
N LYS A 18 -10.66 31.48 -17.90
CA LYS A 18 -9.75 32.09 -16.95
C LYS A 18 -8.82 31.00 -16.44
N THR A 19 -7.55 31.08 -16.80
CA THR A 19 -6.49 30.32 -16.14
C THR A 19 -6.46 30.82 -14.71
N VAL A 20 -7.18 30.13 -13.83
CA VAL A 20 -7.10 30.34 -12.38
C VAL A 20 -5.63 30.18 -12.02
N SER A 21 -5.01 31.25 -11.51
CA SER A 21 -3.68 31.18 -10.94
C SER A 21 -3.66 30.04 -9.91
N PRO A 22 -2.62 29.18 -9.88
CA PRO A 22 -2.57 28.10 -8.89
C PRO A 22 -2.71 28.72 -7.50
N GLU A 23 -3.84 28.43 -6.83
CA GLU A 23 -4.06 28.86 -5.45
C GLU A 23 -2.91 28.31 -4.59
N ARG A 24 -2.43 29.11 -3.65
CA ARG A 24 -1.23 28.80 -2.85
C ARG A 24 -1.49 27.60 -1.93
N HIS A 25 -0.45 26.83 -1.61
CA HIS A 25 -0.55 25.64 -0.76
C HIS A 25 -1.32 25.91 0.54
N LEU A 26 -0.97 26.98 1.23
CA LEU A 26 -1.60 27.41 2.48
C LEU A 26 -3.08 27.77 2.33
N GLU A 27 -3.50 28.33 1.19
CA GLU A 27 -4.92 28.64 0.93
C GLU A 27 -5.76 27.35 0.84
N VAL A 28 -5.17 26.28 0.30
CA VAL A 28 -5.80 24.96 0.21
C VAL A 28 -5.97 24.38 1.61
N LEU A 29 -4.93 24.45 2.44
CA LEU A 29 -4.95 23.95 3.81
C LEU A 29 -5.95 24.72 4.70
N SER A 30 -5.99 26.05 4.56
CA SER A 30 -6.94 26.90 5.30
C SER A 30 -8.40 26.58 4.94
N LYS A 31 -8.69 26.32 3.64
CA LYS A 31 -10.01 25.82 3.19
C LYS A 31 -10.39 24.49 3.87
N MET A 32 -9.41 23.63 4.14
CA MET A 32 -9.60 22.35 4.83
C MET A 32 -9.54 22.46 6.37
N GLY A 33 -9.15 23.60 6.92
CA GLY A 33 -8.90 23.75 8.36
C GLY A 33 -7.69 22.96 8.86
N LEU A 34 -6.66 22.79 8.01
CA LEU A 34 -5.42 22.05 8.30
C LEU A 34 -4.18 22.95 8.44
N GLU A 35 -4.37 24.27 8.55
CA GLU A 35 -3.28 25.26 8.58
C GLU A 35 -2.34 25.07 9.79
N ASP A 36 -2.91 24.91 10.99
CA ASP A 36 -2.13 24.70 12.22
C ASP A 36 -1.41 23.34 12.25
N GLN A 37 -1.99 22.35 11.56
CA GLN A 37 -1.53 20.97 11.54
C GLN A 37 -0.39 20.76 10.54
N TYR A 38 -0.15 21.72 9.65
CA TYR A 38 1.01 21.66 8.76
C TYR A 38 2.32 21.61 9.56
N ASP A 39 2.41 22.44 10.62
CA ASP A 39 3.59 22.50 11.49
C ASP A 39 3.47 21.57 12.70
N ASN A 40 2.30 21.56 13.38
CA ASN A 40 2.14 20.80 14.63
C ASN A 40 1.89 19.30 14.44
N LYS A 41 1.56 18.87 13.22
CA LYS A 41 1.19 17.51 12.81
C LYS A 41 -0.02 16.90 13.54
N LEU A 42 -0.89 16.27 12.77
CA LEU A 42 -1.94 15.38 13.28
C LEU A 42 -1.32 14.09 13.77
N THR A 43 -1.79 13.63 14.93
CA THR A 43 -1.32 12.38 15.55
C THR A 43 -2.44 11.35 15.56
N LEU A 44 -2.06 10.07 15.65
CA LEU A 44 -3.04 8.98 15.71
C LEU A 44 -4.03 9.12 16.88
N SER A 45 -3.58 9.62 18.04
CA SER A 45 -4.45 9.80 19.20
C SER A 45 -5.58 10.79 18.93
N THR A 46 -5.30 11.89 18.24
CA THR A 46 -6.32 12.89 17.86
C THR A 46 -7.37 12.33 16.90
N VAL A 47 -6.98 11.39 16.02
CA VAL A 47 -7.89 10.80 15.03
C VAL A 47 -8.76 9.70 15.63
N LEU A 48 -8.24 8.97 16.63
CA LEU A 48 -8.96 7.88 17.31
C LEU A 48 -9.84 8.37 18.47
N GLU A 49 -9.86 9.67 18.75
CA GLU A 49 -10.68 10.24 19.80
C GLU A 49 -12.17 10.08 19.47
N ILE A 50 -12.90 9.34 20.32
CA ILE A 50 -14.31 9.04 20.10
C ILE A 50 -15.16 10.22 20.57
N SER A 51 -15.88 10.84 19.65
CA SER A 51 -16.80 11.94 19.91
C SER A 51 -18.27 11.50 19.78
N GLN A 52 -19.19 12.17 20.48
CA GLN A 52 -20.64 11.88 20.39
C GLN A 52 -21.21 12.06 18.97
N ASN A 53 -20.48 12.74 18.07
CA ASN A 53 -20.89 13.00 16.69
C ASN A 53 -20.48 11.89 15.70
N ASP A 54 -19.73 10.87 16.14
CA ASP A 54 -19.16 9.85 15.24
C ASP A 54 -20.19 8.86 14.67
N THR A 55 -21.42 8.85 15.20
CA THR A 55 -22.50 7.96 14.74
C THR A 55 -23.41 8.57 13.67
N SER A 56 -23.29 9.86 13.35
CA SER A 56 -24.14 10.50 12.34
C SER A 56 -23.49 10.46 10.95
N GLU A 57 -23.72 9.40 10.18
CA GLU A 57 -23.21 9.25 8.81
C GLU A 57 -23.80 10.27 7.79
N ASN A 58 -24.83 11.03 8.18
CA ASN A 58 -25.72 11.75 7.24
C ASN A 58 -25.63 13.29 7.29
N LYS A 59 -24.63 13.90 7.93
CA LYS A 59 -24.44 15.37 7.84
C LYS A 59 -23.63 15.73 6.60
N LEU A 60 -24.22 16.58 5.75
CA LEU A 60 -23.55 17.30 4.66
C LEU A 60 -22.25 17.95 5.19
N GLU A 61 -21.12 17.60 4.58
CA GLU A 61 -19.79 17.98 5.09
C GLU A 61 -19.35 19.34 4.52
N THR A 62 -18.95 20.25 5.41
CA THR A 62 -18.24 21.48 5.01
C THR A 62 -16.79 21.15 4.63
N ALA A 63 -16.15 22.02 3.84
CA ALA A 63 -14.75 21.89 3.45
C ALA A 63 -13.80 21.68 4.65
N LYS A 64 -14.07 22.34 5.79
CA LYS A 64 -13.30 22.21 7.03
C LYS A 64 -13.54 20.90 7.79
N SER A 65 -14.75 20.32 7.68
CA SER A 65 -15.05 19.02 8.31
C SER A 65 -14.62 17.81 7.46
N LEU A 66 -14.29 18.04 6.19
CA LEU A 66 -13.93 17.04 5.19
C LEU A 66 -12.76 16.14 5.63
N PRO A 67 -11.64 16.66 6.16
CA PRO A 67 -10.49 15.83 6.53
C PRO A 67 -10.83 14.87 7.67
N GLY A 68 -11.49 15.36 8.71
CA GLY A 68 -11.90 14.52 9.85
C GLY A 68 -12.92 13.45 9.45
N ALA A 69 -13.87 13.77 8.57
CA ALA A 69 -14.84 12.79 8.08
C ALA A 69 -14.20 11.72 7.19
N PHE A 70 -13.27 12.11 6.31
CA PHE A 70 -12.48 11.16 5.53
C PHE A 70 -11.69 10.22 6.44
N LEU A 71 -10.96 10.75 7.42
CA LEU A 71 -10.17 9.94 8.36
C LEU A 71 -11.05 8.98 9.15
N ARG A 72 -12.18 9.42 9.70
CA ARG A 72 -13.12 8.54 10.43
C ARG A 72 -13.63 7.40 9.55
N ARG A 73 -14.12 7.70 8.34
CA ARG A 73 -14.58 6.68 7.39
C ARG A 73 -13.46 5.72 7.00
N LEU A 74 -12.25 6.22 6.83
CA LEU A 74 -11.07 5.42 6.51
C LEU A 74 -10.71 4.47 7.67
N MET A 75 -10.76 4.94 8.91
CA MET A 75 -10.50 4.13 10.10
C MET A 75 -11.56 3.01 10.27
N MET A 76 -12.81 3.29 9.89
CA MET A 76 -13.91 2.32 9.82
C MET A 76 -13.84 1.37 8.61
N LEU A 77 -12.81 1.47 7.76
CA LEU A 77 -12.66 0.70 6.52
C LEU A 77 -13.86 0.84 5.56
N ASN A 78 -14.49 2.02 5.54
CA ASN A 78 -15.60 2.28 4.64
C ASN A 78 -15.09 2.43 3.19
N ALA A 79 -15.56 1.56 2.29
CA ALA A 79 -15.18 1.59 0.86
C ALA A 79 -15.53 2.92 0.16
N ASN A 80 -16.51 3.66 0.68
CA ASN A 80 -16.93 4.97 0.19
C ASN A 80 -16.18 6.13 0.84
N ALA A 81 -15.11 5.89 1.61
CA ALA A 81 -14.36 6.96 2.29
C ALA A 81 -13.88 8.06 1.33
N ARG A 82 -13.58 7.74 0.06
CA ARG A 82 -13.18 8.71 -0.98
C ARG A 82 -14.35 9.49 -1.61
N SER A 83 -15.59 9.03 -1.43
CA SER A 83 -16.79 9.69 -1.93
C SER A 83 -17.21 10.80 -0.97
N VAL A 84 -16.41 11.85 -0.90
CA VAL A 84 -16.69 12.97 0.00
C VAL A 84 -17.47 14.04 -0.77
N LYS A 85 -18.78 14.09 -0.56
CA LYS A 85 -19.64 15.18 -1.07
C LYS A 85 -19.55 16.36 -0.11
N CYS A 86 -18.95 17.46 -0.56
CA CYS A 86 -19.02 18.73 0.15
C CYS A 86 -20.38 19.39 -0.13
N VAL A 87 -20.95 20.11 0.85
CA VAL A 87 -22.21 20.87 0.69
C VAL A 87 -22.17 21.83 -0.51
N SER A 88 -20.99 22.34 -0.83
CA SER A 88 -20.78 23.28 -1.93
C SER A 88 -20.80 22.63 -3.33
N CYS A 89 -20.86 21.30 -3.44
CA CYS A 89 -20.88 20.60 -4.71
C CYS A 89 -22.25 20.63 -5.42
N ASP A 90 -23.34 20.89 -4.68
CA ASP A 90 -24.72 20.79 -5.18
C ASP A 90 -25.25 22.12 -5.75
N VAL A 91 -24.54 23.23 -5.57
CA VAL A 91 -24.94 24.55 -6.07
C VAL A 91 -24.01 24.95 -7.20
N ASP A 92 -24.52 25.06 -8.43
CA ASP A 92 -23.79 25.37 -9.67
C ASP A 92 -22.96 26.67 -9.64
N THR A 93 -23.04 27.44 -8.57
CA THR A 93 -22.41 28.76 -8.42
C THR A 93 -21.05 28.74 -7.73
N ASP A 94 -20.58 27.64 -7.12
CA ASP A 94 -19.34 27.72 -6.29
C ASP A 94 -18.38 26.52 -6.36
N LYS A 95 -18.09 26.03 -7.58
CA LYS A 95 -17.01 25.03 -7.84
C LYS A 95 -15.61 25.48 -7.35
N SER A 96 -15.44 26.75 -6.98
CA SER A 96 -14.21 27.32 -6.42
C SER A 96 -13.84 26.78 -5.02
N ASN A 97 -14.86 26.30 -4.29
CA ASN A 97 -14.73 25.77 -2.93
C ASN A 97 -14.73 24.24 -2.89
N ALA A 98 -14.88 23.58 -4.04
CA ALA A 98 -14.77 22.13 -4.13
C ALA A 98 -13.32 21.69 -3.97
N ILE A 99 -13.10 20.63 -3.19
CA ILE A 99 -11.78 20.06 -2.94
C ILE A 99 -11.65 18.76 -3.74
N ASN A 100 -10.56 18.62 -4.49
CA ASN A 100 -10.25 17.35 -5.14
C ASN A 100 -9.86 16.31 -4.06
N PRO A 101 -10.40 15.08 -4.06
CA PRO A 101 -10.04 14.07 -3.06
C PRO A 101 -8.54 13.71 -3.02
N LEU A 102 -7.81 13.88 -4.12
CA LEU A 102 -6.37 13.67 -4.14
C LEU A 102 -5.63 14.81 -3.43
N ASP A 103 -6.13 16.04 -3.52
CA ASP A 103 -5.62 17.16 -2.74
C ASP A 103 -5.92 16.93 -1.25
N LEU A 104 -7.10 16.41 -0.91
CA LEU A 104 -7.44 16.05 0.48
C LEU A 104 -6.47 15.01 1.05
N ILE A 105 -6.20 13.93 0.31
CA ILE A 105 -5.26 12.89 0.74
C ILE A 105 -3.83 13.45 0.86
N THR A 106 -3.42 14.28 -0.09
CA THR A 106 -2.08 14.90 -0.08
C THR A 106 -1.92 15.85 1.12
N ALA A 107 -2.91 16.71 1.37
CA ALA A 107 -2.93 17.61 2.52
C ALA A 107 -2.87 16.84 3.84
N LEU A 108 -3.71 15.81 3.99
CA LEU A 108 -3.74 14.98 5.20
C LEU A 108 -2.39 14.34 5.49
N LEU A 109 -1.72 13.78 4.47
CA LEU A 109 -0.41 13.16 4.67
C LEU A 109 0.66 14.18 5.04
N LEU A 110 0.70 15.34 4.39
CA LEU A 110 1.64 16.42 4.71
C LEU A 110 1.42 16.98 6.12
N CYS A 111 0.18 17.02 6.59
CA CYS A 111 -0.22 17.50 7.91
C CYS A 111 -0.26 16.40 8.98
N SER A 112 0.20 15.18 8.70
CA SER A 112 0.20 14.05 9.67
C SER A 112 1.61 13.69 10.09
N ASP A 113 1.75 13.17 11.32
CA ASP A 113 2.99 12.53 11.76
C ASP A 113 3.23 11.20 11.02
N SER A 114 4.44 10.66 11.13
CA SER A 114 4.85 9.44 10.42
C SER A 114 4.01 8.21 10.79
N PHE A 115 3.46 8.19 12.00
CA PHE A 115 2.59 7.11 12.49
C PHE A 115 1.21 7.14 11.86
N LEU A 116 0.58 8.31 11.87
CA LEU A 116 -0.72 8.50 11.27
C LEU A 116 -0.62 8.35 9.75
N GLN A 117 0.47 8.80 9.11
CA GLN A 117 0.73 8.52 7.69
C GLN A 117 0.73 7.01 7.41
N GLN A 118 1.42 6.21 8.23
CA GLN A 118 1.45 4.75 8.10
C GLN A 118 0.05 4.13 8.27
N ASP A 119 -0.72 4.55 9.27
CA ASP A 119 -2.09 4.05 9.49
C ASP A 119 -3.04 4.47 8.35
N ILE A 120 -2.96 5.73 7.87
CA ILE A 120 -3.73 6.20 6.71
C ILE A 120 -3.42 5.32 5.49
N VAL A 121 -2.15 5.13 5.16
CA VAL A 121 -1.71 4.35 3.99
C VAL A 121 -2.11 2.88 4.12
N LEU A 122 -1.99 2.28 5.30
CA LEU A 122 -2.45 0.91 5.56
C LEU A 122 -3.97 0.78 5.35
N LYS A 123 -4.76 1.68 5.93
CA LYS A 123 -6.23 1.66 5.79
C LYS A 123 -6.66 1.93 4.35
N MET A 124 -5.99 2.83 3.64
CA MET A 124 -6.20 3.06 2.21
C MET A 124 -5.96 1.77 1.41
N ALA A 125 -4.86 1.07 1.67
CA ALA A 125 -4.61 -0.22 1.05
C ALA A 125 -5.73 -1.22 1.39
N LEU A 126 -6.15 -1.35 2.65
CA LEU A 126 -7.23 -2.26 3.05
C LEU A 126 -8.55 -1.95 2.31
N CYS A 127 -8.87 -0.68 2.08
CA CYS A 127 -10.01 -0.24 1.27
C CYS A 127 -9.81 -0.43 -0.25
N GLN A 128 -8.70 -1.03 -0.69
CA GLN A 128 -8.31 -1.22 -2.10
C GLN A 128 -8.09 0.09 -2.87
N PHE A 129 -7.70 1.14 -2.15
CA PHE A 129 -7.35 2.43 -2.73
C PHE A 129 -5.90 2.40 -3.18
N ALA A 130 -5.59 3.16 -4.23
CA ALA A 130 -4.19 3.40 -4.57
C ALA A 130 -3.55 4.25 -3.48
N VAL A 131 -2.34 3.89 -3.07
CA VAL A 131 -1.59 4.57 -2.00
C VAL A 131 -0.50 5.45 -2.62
N PRO A 132 -0.09 6.55 -1.96
CA PRO A 132 0.98 7.39 -2.47
C PRO A 132 2.32 6.65 -2.40
N LEU A 133 3.03 6.60 -3.53
CA LEU A 133 4.43 6.19 -3.64
C LEU A 133 5.35 7.40 -3.56
N LEU A 134 5.08 8.43 -4.38
CA LEU A 134 5.79 9.72 -4.35
C LEU A 134 4.81 10.82 -4.01
N LEU A 135 5.02 11.49 -2.88
CA LEU A 135 4.21 12.58 -2.36
C LEU A 135 4.88 13.93 -2.68
N PRO A 136 4.25 14.80 -3.48
CA PRO A 136 4.77 16.12 -3.77
C PRO A 136 4.42 17.09 -2.63
N ASN A 137 5.35 17.96 -2.27
CA ASN A 137 5.09 19.15 -1.46
C ASN A 137 5.11 20.38 -2.37
N SER A 138 3.95 21.00 -2.60
CA SER A 138 3.87 22.17 -3.49
C SER A 138 4.51 23.42 -2.89
N GLU A 139 4.70 23.49 -1.58
CA GLU A 139 5.32 24.62 -0.89
C GLU A 139 6.85 24.57 -1.01
N THR A 140 7.46 23.45 -0.60
CA THR A 140 8.93 23.28 -0.64
C THR A 140 9.45 22.82 -2.00
N ARG A 141 8.56 22.36 -2.89
CA ARG A 141 8.86 21.68 -4.17
C ARG A 141 9.63 20.37 -4.02
N GLU A 142 9.70 19.84 -2.81
CA GLU A 142 10.33 18.55 -2.54
C GLU A 142 9.38 17.41 -2.88
N ILE A 143 9.97 16.25 -3.14
CA ILE A 143 9.25 15.00 -3.40
C ILE A 143 9.73 13.99 -2.37
N THR A 144 8.79 13.38 -1.68
CA THR A 144 9.07 12.34 -0.67
C THR A 144 8.54 10.99 -1.16
N MET A 145 9.41 9.99 -1.21
CA MET A 145 9.04 8.60 -1.36
C MET A 145 8.49 8.07 -0.04
N MET A 146 7.22 7.67 -0.05
CA MET A 146 6.44 7.28 1.14
C MET A 146 6.69 5.81 1.53
N LEU A 147 7.96 5.44 1.72
CA LEU A 147 8.36 4.05 1.96
C LEU A 147 7.98 3.56 3.36
N TRP A 148 8.27 4.36 4.38
CA TRP A 148 7.92 4.13 5.78
C TRP A 148 6.42 3.88 5.94
N SER A 149 5.64 4.74 5.30
CA SER A 149 4.17 4.70 5.36
C SER A 149 3.58 3.39 4.79
N MET A 150 4.28 2.73 3.86
CA MET A 150 3.84 1.47 3.27
C MET A 150 4.36 0.21 3.99
N ARG A 151 5.25 0.33 4.99
CA ARG A 151 5.93 -0.84 5.62
C ARG A 151 4.99 -1.86 6.25
N ASP A 152 3.84 -1.42 6.74
CA ASP A 152 2.85 -2.26 7.42
C ASP A 152 1.86 -2.94 6.48
N ILE A 153 1.94 -2.67 5.17
CA ILE A 153 1.07 -3.33 4.18
C ILE A 153 1.49 -4.80 4.02
N VAL A 154 0.73 -5.68 4.67
CA VAL A 154 0.79 -7.13 4.50
C VAL A 154 -0.30 -7.58 3.55
N ARG A 155 0.07 -8.42 2.58
CA ARG A 155 -0.88 -8.97 1.61
C ARG A 155 -0.72 -10.47 1.47
N THR A 156 -1.86 -11.11 1.26
CA THR A 156 -1.94 -12.53 0.93
C THR A 156 -2.24 -12.70 -0.56
N PHE A 157 -1.48 -13.54 -1.24
CA PHE A 157 -1.68 -13.81 -2.66
C PHE A 157 -1.15 -15.20 -3.05
N ARG A 158 -1.55 -15.70 -4.22
CA ARG A 158 -1.17 -17.03 -4.72
C ARG A 158 -0.55 -16.94 -6.11
N PRO A 159 0.79 -16.77 -6.19
CA PRO A 159 1.49 -16.82 -7.46
C PRO A 159 1.50 -18.25 -8.04
N SER A 160 1.82 -18.37 -9.33
CA SER A 160 1.61 -19.57 -10.13
C SER A 160 2.18 -20.86 -9.54
N LEU A 161 3.45 -20.85 -9.12
CA LEU A 161 4.16 -21.97 -8.50
C LEU A 161 3.50 -22.44 -7.20
N GLN A 162 2.90 -21.52 -6.44
CA GLN A 162 2.28 -21.80 -5.15
C GLN A 162 0.80 -22.19 -5.28
N ALA A 163 0.13 -21.70 -6.33
CA ALA A 163 -1.23 -22.11 -6.68
C ALA A 163 -1.32 -23.63 -6.94
N PHE A 164 -0.30 -24.22 -7.59
CA PHE A 164 -0.19 -25.68 -7.74
C PHE A 164 -0.12 -26.45 -6.41
N ARG A 165 0.41 -25.81 -5.36
CA ARG A 165 0.53 -26.39 -4.00
C ARG A 165 -0.61 -25.97 -3.06
N LYS A 166 -1.57 -25.16 -3.52
CA LYS A 166 -2.62 -24.51 -2.69
C LYS A 166 -2.08 -23.76 -1.46
N LEU A 167 -0.85 -23.26 -1.54
CA LEU A 167 -0.24 -22.49 -0.46
C LEU A 167 -0.47 -21.00 -0.70
N ASN A 168 -0.78 -20.26 0.37
CA ASN A 168 -0.86 -18.80 0.34
C ASN A 168 0.54 -18.22 0.59
N CYS A 169 0.93 -17.25 -0.22
CA CYS A 169 2.00 -16.32 0.13
C CYS A 169 1.41 -15.25 1.05
N GLU A 170 2.07 -14.96 2.17
CA GLU A 170 1.72 -13.84 3.05
C GLU A 170 2.99 -13.06 3.33
N GLU A 171 3.10 -11.88 2.73
CA GLU A 171 4.32 -11.08 2.75
C GLU A 171 4.03 -9.58 2.87
N ARG A 172 5.05 -8.85 3.31
CA ARG A 172 5.05 -7.39 3.25
C ARG A 172 5.33 -6.97 1.83
N ILE A 173 4.37 -6.32 1.22
CA ILE A 173 4.40 -6.08 -0.23
C ILE A 173 5.58 -5.21 -0.68
N VAL A 174 6.06 -4.35 0.22
CA VAL A 174 7.21 -3.46 -0.01
C VAL A 174 8.53 -4.22 -0.14
N HIS A 175 8.65 -5.40 0.49
CA HIS A 175 9.85 -6.25 0.41
C HIS A 175 9.74 -7.34 -0.65
N SER A 176 8.53 -7.66 -1.11
CA SER A 176 8.33 -8.65 -2.15
C SER A 176 8.89 -8.14 -3.47
N ASP A 177 9.58 -9.01 -4.19
CA ASP A 177 10.11 -8.74 -5.52
C ASP A 177 8.96 -8.80 -6.54
N ILE A 178 8.17 -7.72 -6.59
CA ILE A 178 7.05 -7.55 -7.50
C ILE A 178 7.46 -6.54 -8.58
N PRO A 179 7.32 -6.86 -9.88
CA PRO A 179 7.67 -5.94 -10.95
C PRO A 179 6.76 -4.71 -10.94
N LEU A 180 7.36 -3.53 -11.09
CA LEU A 180 6.66 -2.26 -11.19
C LEU A 180 6.40 -1.88 -12.65
N VAL A 181 5.15 -1.57 -12.98
CA VAL A 181 4.75 -1.02 -14.28
C VAL A 181 4.13 0.36 -14.06
N SER A 182 4.67 1.35 -14.74
CA SER A 182 4.28 2.75 -14.56
C SER A 182 3.46 3.26 -15.73
N PHE A 183 2.48 4.10 -15.43
CA PHE A 183 1.63 4.73 -16.42
C PHE A 183 1.66 6.23 -16.24
N VAL A 184 1.98 6.94 -17.33
CA VAL A 184 2.18 8.40 -17.33
C VAL A 184 1.42 9.03 -18.50
N ARG A 185 1.27 10.35 -18.46
CA ARG A 185 0.56 11.12 -19.51
C ARG A 185 1.46 12.25 -20.00
N LEU A 186 1.47 12.44 -21.31
CA LEU A 186 2.09 13.58 -21.98
C LEU A 186 1.02 14.41 -22.68
N GLY A 187 0.99 15.72 -22.40
CA GLY A 187 0.02 16.62 -23.01
C GLY A 187 -1.42 16.31 -22.60
N ARG A 188 -2.38 16.96 -23.26
CA ARG A 188 -3.80 16.66 -23.07
C ARG A 188 -4.13 15.38 -23.81
N THR A 189 -4.88 14.49 -23.17
CA THR A 189 -5.32 13.23 -23.77
C THR A 189 -6.82 13.11 -23.64
N SER A 190 -7.47 12.67 -24.71
CA SER A 190 -8.92 12.37 -24.71
C SER A 190 -9.27 11.21 -23.78
N LEU A 191 -8.36 10.23 -23.63
CA LEU A 191 -8.51 9.09 -22.73
C LEU A 191 -8.17 9.43 -21.28
N SER A 192 -9.02 8.97 -20.37
CA SER A 192 -8.74 8.95 -18.94
C SER A 192 -7.82 7.78 -18.60
N LYS A 193 -6.53 8.07 -18.36
CA LYS A 193 -5.51 7.10 -17.94
C LYS A 193 -5.96 6.28 -16.72
N SER A 194 -6.41 6.93 -15.65
CA SER A 194 -6.85 6.25 -14.43
C SER A 194 -8.07 5.35 -14.66
N LEU A 195 -8.97 5.71 -15.59
CA LEU A 195 -10.12 4.88 -15.95
C LEU A 195 -9.67 3.58 -16.65
N ILE A 196 -8.75 3.69 -17.61
CA ILE A 196 -8.17 2.51 -18.30
C ILE A 196 -7.44 1.61 -17.30
N LEU A 197 -6.70 2.19 -16.34
CA LEU A 197 -6.04 1.43 -15.27
C LEU A 197 -7.01 0.67 -14.39
N ASN A 198 -8.12 1.30 -13.99
CA ASN A 198 -9.15 0.60 -13.22
C ASN A 198 -9.73 -0.56 -14.01
N LYS A 199 -10.06 -0.36 -15.30
CA LYS A 199 -10.55 -1.45 -16.16
C LYS A 199 -9.50 -2.56 -16.37
N LEU A 200 -8.21 -2.21 -16.39
CA LEU A 200 -7.11 -3.16 -16.48
C LEU A 200 -7.03 -4.03 -15.22
N LEU A 201 -7.19 -3.45 -14.04
CA LEU A 201 -7.05 -4.13 -12.74
C LEU A 201 -8.33 -4.78 -12.22
N SER A 202 -9.51 -4.30 -12.63
CA SER A 202 -10.80 -4.74 -12.09
C SER A 202 -11.14 -6.17 -12.54
N ASN A 203 -11.23 -7.13 -11.62
CA ASN A 203 -11.81 -8.42 -11.94
C ASN A 203 -13.33 -8.26 -12.13
N THR A 204 -13.91 -8.96 -13.10
CA THR A 204 -15.30 -8.83 -13.62
C THR A 204 -16.42 -8.99 -12.58
N THR A 205 -16.10 -9.30 -11.33
CA THR A 205 -17.04 -9.59 -10.25
C THR A 205 -17.27 -8.44 -9.27
N GLN A 206 -16.57 -7.29 -9.41
CA GLN A 206 -16.73 -6.15 -8.49
C GLN A 206 -16.86 -4.84 -9.27
N TYR A 207 -18.09 -4.51 -9.68
CA TYR A 207 -18.44 -3.30 -10.41
C TYR A 207 -18.28 -1.98 -9.62
N HIS A 208 -17.69 -2.01 -8.40
CA HIS A 208 -17.58 -0.86 -7.51
C HIS A 208 -16.14 -0.46 -7.09
N ASN A 209 -15.09 -1.17 -7.53
CA ASN A 209 -13.73 -0.93 -6.99
C ASN A 209 -12.86 -0.10 -7.94
N SER A 210 -13.11 1.21 -8.01
CA SER A 210 -12.22 2.16 -8.67
C SER A 210 -10.96 2.39 -7.82
N THR A 211 -9.92 1.57 -8.00
CA THR A 211 -8.65 1.69 -7.24
C THR A 211 -7.99 3.06 -7.41
N PHE A 212 -7.80 3.51 -8.65
CA PHE A 212 -7.30 4.84 -8.96
C PHE A 212 -8.46 5.81 -9.15
N TYR A 213 -8.38 6.97 -8.49
CA TYR A 213 -9.41 7.98 -8.61
C TYR A 213 -9.43 8.59 -10.04
N HIS A 214 -10.59 8.70 -10.71
CA HIS A 214 -10.68 9.18 -12.09
C HIS A 214 -11.74 10.29 -12.27
N ARG A 215 -11.73 10.93 -13.45
CA ARG A 215 -12.54 12.12 -13.76
C ARG A 215 -14.05 11.90 -13.58
N ASP A 216 -14.54 10.70 -13.87
CA ASP A 216 -15.98 10.37 -13.82
C ASP A 216 -16.46 10.05 -12.39
N MET A 217 -15.60 10.14 -11.38
CA MET A 217 -15.98 10.00 -9.97
C MET A 217 -16.46 11.34 -9.41
N VAL A 218 -17.22 11.29 -8.30
CA VAL A 218 -17.71 12.49 -7.58
C VAL A 218 -16.54 13.36 -7.14
N CYS A 219 -16.48 14.61 -7.61
CA CYS A 219 -15.36 15.57 -7.46
C CYS A 219 -14.11 15.29 -8.34
N GLY A 220 -14.22 14.40 -9.34
CA GLY A 220 -13.13 14.03 -10.24
C GLY A 220 -12.76 15.10 -11.26
N GLU A 221 -13.69 15.99 -11.59
CA GLU A 221 -13.47 17.12 -12.51
C GLU A 221 -12.83 18.34 -11.83
N VAL A 222 -12.82 18.38 -10.49
CA VAL A 222 -12.23 19.47 -9.74
C VAL A 222 -10.73 19.52 -10.05
N PRO A 223 -10.18 20.68 -10.45
CA PRO A 223 -8.76 20.79 -10.74
C PRO A 223 -7.93 20.51 -9.49
N ARG A 224 -6.82 19.79 -9.66
CA ARG A 224 -5.87 19.54 -8.58
C ARG A 224 -5.03 20.78 -8.32
N ARG A 225 -4.79 21.06 -7.05
CA ARG A 225 -4.04 22.25 -6.60
C ARG A 225 -2.71 21.90 -5.95
N ILE A 226 -2.65 20.82 -5.17
CA ILE A 226 -1.42 20.41 -4.45
C ILE A 226 -0.96 18.99 -4.80
N SER A 227 -1.87 18.14 -5.30
CA SER A 227 -1.58 16.74 -5.69
C SER A 227 -1.00 16.59 -7.10
N GLY A 228 -0.55 17.70 -7.72
CA GLY A 228 0.17 17.67 -8.99
C GLY A 228 1.54 17.01 -8.82
N GLY A 229 1.84 15.99 -9.61
CA GLY A 229 3.08 15.21 -9.51
C GLY A 229 2.98 14.00 -8.58
N LEU A 230 1.85 13.79 -7.91
CA LEU A 230 1.60 12.61 -7.07
C LEU A 230 1.76 11.32 -7.88
N VAL A 231 2.58 10.39 -7.41
CA VAL A 231 2.63 9.02 -7.96
C VAL A 231 1.91 8.12 -6.99
N GLU A 232 0.77 7.56 -7.42
CA GLU A 232 0.07 6.53 -6.66
C GLU A 232 0.57 5.14 -7.09
N ILE A 233 0.58 4.16 -6.19
CA ILE A 233 0.85 2.76 -6.45
C ILE A 233 -0.32 1.88 -5.98
N SER A 234 -0.56 0.80 -6.71
CA SER A 234 -1.47 -0.27 -6.33
C SER A 234 -0.90 -1.61 -6.78
N TRP A 235 -1.42 -2.71 -6.25
CA TRP A 235 -0.95 -4.05 -6.56
C TRP A 235 -2.09 -4.92 -7.09
N TYR A 236 -1.83 -5.56 -8.21
CA TYR A 236 -2.61 -6.70 -8.67
C TYR A 236 -2.03 -7.97 -8.06
N LEU A 237 -2.86 -8.68 -7.31
CA LEU A 237 -2.46 -9.87 -6.58
C LEU A 237 -3.31 -11.07 -7.02
N PRO A 238 -2.73 -12.10 -7.64
CA PRO A 238 -3.48 -13.23 -8.14
C PRO A 238 -4.04 -14.09 -6.99
N CYS A 239 -5.26 -14.59 -7.19
CA CYS A 239 -5.95 -15.50 -6.26
C CYS A 239 -5.64 -16.98 -6.52
N GLY A 240 -4.91 -17.30 -7.61
CA GLY A 240 -4.57 -18.64 -8.04
C GLY A 240 -5.66 -19.32 -8.87
N ASN A 241 -6.66 -18.57 -9.33
CA ASN A 241 -7.75 -19.07 -10.18
C ASN A 241 -7.65 -18.47 -11.59
N ARG A 242 -7.24 -19.30 -12.56
CA ARG A 242 -7.06 -18.89 -13.97
C ARG A 242 -8.31 -18.37 -14.66
N SER A 243 -9.52 -18.67 -14.16
CA SER A 243 -10.76 -18.14 -14.77
C SER A 243 -11.07 -16.71 -14.34
N VAL A 244 -10.51 -16.25 -13.22
CA VAL A 244 -10.73 -14.92 -12.65
C VAL A 244 -9.48 -14.05 -12.79
N ASP A 245 -8.30 -14.65 -12.65
CA ASP A 245 -7.03 -13.95 -12.65
C ASP A 245 -6.65 -13.50 -14.08
N LYS A 246 -6.50 -12.18 -14.27
CA LYS A 246 -6.01 -11.56 -15.50
C LYS A 246 -4.51 -11.76 -15.68
N PHE A 247 -3.76 -11.74 -14.58
CA PHE A 247 -2.33 -11.99 -14.55
C PHE A 247 -2.04 -13.15 -13.61
N ILE A 248 -1.11 -14.01 -14.03
CA ILE A 248 -0.72 -15.20 -13.28
C ILE A 248 0.27 -14.86 -12.16
N GLU A 249 1.05 -13.79 -12.34
CA GLU A 249 2.06 -13.30 -11.40
C GLU A 249 1.63 -11.96 -10.80
N PRO A 250 2.08 -11.62 -9.58
CA PRO A 250 1.78 -10.34 -8.96
C PRO A 250 2.40 -9.18 -9.75
N LEU A 251 1.73 -8.03 -9.72
CA LEU A 251 2.14 -6.85 -10.47
C LEU A 251 1.90 -5.59 -9.65
N ALA A 252 2.90 -4.72 -9.55
CA ALA A 252 2.75 -3.38 -8.99
C ALA A 252 2.50 -2.38 -10.12
N VAL A 253 1.53 -1.49 -9.94
CA VAL A 253 1.13 -0.49 -10.92
C VAL A 253 1.26 0.90 -10.33
N ALA A 254 2.10 1.74 -10.94
CA ALA A 254 2.25 3.15 -10.58
C ALA A 254 1.55 4.09 -11.56
N ASN A 255 0.96 5.16 -11.03
CA ASN A 255 0.12 6.12 -11.76
C ASN A 255 0.57 7.56 -11.44
N LEU A 256 1.34 8.19 -12.33
CA LEU A 256 1.77 9.59 -12.17
C LEU A 256 0.63 10.57 -12.48
N ARG A 257 0.30 11.43 -11.53
CA ARG A 257 -0.77 12.44 -11.61
C ARG A 257 -0.21 13.76 -12.15
N GLY A 258 -0.27 13.94 -13.47
CA GLY A 258 0.23 15.18 -14.05
C GLY A 258 0.49 15.08 -15.54
N ASP A 259 1.20 16.05 -16.07
CA ASP A 259 1.87 15.97 -17.37
C ASP A 259 3.36 15.74 -17.09
N ILE A 260 3.98 14.75 -17.75
CA ILE A 260 5.40 14.46 -17.57
C ILE A 260 6.32 15.66 -17.88
N ARG A 261 5.86 16.63 -18.69
CA ARG A 261 6.62 17.87 -18.97
C ARG A 261 6.89 18.72 -17.73
N ALA A 262 5.98 18.66 -16.75
CA ALA A 262 6.08 19.45 -15.53
C ALA A 262 6.75 18.68 -14.39
N PHE A 263 6.94 17.36 -14.53
CA PHE A 263 7.31 16.43 -13.46
C PHE A 263 8.44 15.50 -13.91
N ASP A 264 9.57 16.09 -14.31
CA ASP A 264 10.71 15.35 -14.89
C ASP A 264 11.42 14.46 -13.87
N GLU A 265 11.49 14.86 -12.60
CA GLU A 265 12.11 14.07 -11.53
C GLU A 265 11.32 12.79 -11.26
N GLN A 266 10.00 12.91 -11.09
CA GLN A 266 9.11 11.75 -10.92
C GLN A 266 9.15 10.86 -12.15
N PHE A 267 9.16 11.43 -13.36
CA PHE A 267 9.23 10.65 -14.59
C PHE A 267 10.57 9.90 -14.72
N SER A 268 11.69 10.56 -14.41
CA SER A 268 13.03 9.96 -14.44
C SER A 268 13.14 8.81 -13.44
N PHE A 269 12.63 8.98 -12.22
CA PHE A 269 12.56 7.91 -11.23
C PHE A 269 11.77 6.70 -11.72
N LEU A 270 10.60 6.91 -12.35
CA LEU A 270 9.78 5.81 -12.87
C LEU A 270 10.48 5.09 -14.04
N CYS A 271 11.20 5.83 -14.89
CA CYS A 271 12.00 5.28 -15.98
C CYS A 271 13.19 4.43 -15.49
N GLU A 272 13.71 4.68 -14.29
CA GLU A 272 14.80 3.90 -13.70
C GLU A 272 14.33 2.67 -12.93
N THR A 273 13.19 2.76 -12.26
CA THR A 273 12.70 1.75 -11.32
C THR A 273 11.70 0.78 -11.92
N SER A 274 10.96 1.19 -12.95
CA SER A 274 9.91 0.37 -13.54
C SER A 274 10.47 -0.63 -14.55
N ALA A 275 9.87 -1.81 -14.62
CA ALA A 275 10.12 -2.75 -15.71
C ALA A 275 9.62 -2.18 -17.05
N ALA A 276 8.45 -1.54 -17.04
CA ALA A 276 7.91 -0.83 -18.20
C ALA A 276 7.23 0.48 -17.82
N VAL A 277 7.28 1.44 -18.75
CA VAL A 277 6.58 2.72 -18.66
C VAL A 277 5.66 2.86 -19.87
N TYR A 278 4.35 2.96 -19.62
CA TYR A 278 3.33 3.21 -20.62
C TYR A 278 2.95 4.69 -20.62
N ILE A 279 3.14 5.37 -21.75
CA ILE A 279 2.91 6.80 -21.89
C ILE A 279 1.66 7.02 -22.74
N PHE A 280 0.64 7.64 -22.16
CA PHE A 280 -0.54 8.11 -22.90
C PHE A 280 -0.23 9.49 -23.50
N CYS A 281 -0.38 9.60 -24.82
CA CYS A 281 -0.19 10.86 -25.54
C CYS A 281 -1.13 10.95 -26.75
N ASP A 282 -1.30 12.14 -27.30
CA ASP A 282 -1.91 12.33 -28.62
C ASP A 282 -0.82 12.22 -29.69
N GLU A 283 -1.19 11.92 -30.95
CA GLU A 283 -0.20 11.78 -32.04
C GLU A 283 0.59 13.07 -32.32
N SER A 284 0.01 14.24 -32.07
CA SER A 284 0.67 15.54 -32.19
C SER A 284 1.87 15.70 -31.24
N GLU A 285 1.89 14.94 -30.14
CA GLU A 285 2.92 15.04 -29.11
C GLU A 285 4.10 14.09 -29.36
N MET A 286 4.11 13.35 -30.49
CA MET A 286 5.17 12.40 -30.81
C MET A 286 6.54 13.05 -31.02
N ASP A 287 6.59 14.31 -31.45
CA ASP A 287 7.85 15.05 -31.64
C ASP A 287 8.57 15.35 -30.32
N TYR A 288 7.85 15.35 -29.19
CA TYR A 288 8.47 15.46 -27.87
C TYR A 288 9.45 14.32 -27.59
N PHE A 289 9.14 13.10 -28.05
CA PHE A 289 10.00 11.94 -27.81
C PHE A 289 11.23 11.89 -28.71
N LYS A 290 11.18 12.50 -29.90
CA LYS A 290 12.37 12.71 -30.73
C LYS A 290 13.40 13.62 -30.04
N ARG A 291 12.92 14.53 -29.17
CA ARG A 291 13.79 15.42 -28.37
C ARG A 291 14.32 14.80 -27.07
N LEU A 292 13.73 13.68 -26.63
CA LEU A 292 14.18 12.89 -25.48
C LEU A 292 15.27 11.86 -25.84
N GLU A 293 15.71 11.84 -27.11
CA GLU A 293 16.85 11.07 -27.61
C GLU A 293 18.14 11.50 -26.88
N GLY A 294 18.40 10.89 -25.71
CA GLY A 294 19.58 11.18 -24.90
C GLY A 294 19.52 10.70 -23.45
N LYS A 295 18.32 10.45 -22.89
CA LYS A 295 18.20 9.87 -21.54
C LYS A 295 18.39 8.35 -21.59
N ASP A 296 19.32 7.84 -20.78
CA ASP A 296 19.53 6.39 -20.63
C ASP A 296 18.39 5.77 -19.80
N VAL A 297 17.31 5.36 -20.49
CA VAL A 297 16.16 4.74 -19.83
C VAL A 297 16.41 3.24 -19.63
N LYS A 298 16.23 2.75 -18.41
CA LYS A 298 16.32 1.31 -18.07
C LYS A 298 15.01 0.56 -18.35
N ALA A 299 13.88 1.22 -18.17
CA ALA A 299 12.56 0.65 -18.40
C ALA A 299 12.27 0.45 -19.91
N ASN A 300 11.45 -0.56 -20.21
CA ASN A 300 10.86 -0.68 -21.54
C ASN A 300 9.75 0.37 -21.72
N VAL A 301 9.91 1.30 -22.67
CA VAL A 301 8.95 2.38 -22.90
C VAL A 301 7.95 2.01 -23.99
N PHE A 302 6.67 2.18 -23.70
CA PHE A 302 5.56 1.94 -24.60
C PHE A 302 4.73 3.22 -24.77
N LEU A 303 4.41 3.57 -26.00
CA LEU A 303 3.58 4.72 -26.34
C LEU A 303 2.17 4.25 -26.69
N ILE A 304 1.18 4.85 -26.03
CA ILE A 304 -0.24 4.68 -26.33
C ILE A 304 -0.70 6.00 -26.94
N SER A 305 -0.76 6.04 -28.27
CA SER A 305 -1.19 7.24 -29.00
C SER A 305 -2.65 7.15 -29.40
N SER A 306 -3.39 8.24 -29.22
CA SER A 306 -4.76 8.39 -29.69
C SER A 306 -4.83 9.27 -30.94
N VAL A 307 -5.57 8.82 -31.95
CA VAL A 307 -5.99 9.63 -33.10
C VAL A 307 -7.41 10.12 -32.85
N LEU A 308 -7.57 11.43 -32.59
CA LEU A 308 -8.88 12.09 -32.46
C LEU A 308 -9.84 11.41 -31.46
N GLY A 309 -9.33 10.69 -30.45
CA GLY A 309 -10.14 9.95 -29.49
C GLY A 309 -10.89 8.73 -30.04
N LYS A 310 -10.68 8.36 -31.32
CA LYS A 310 -11.45 7.30 -32.02
C LYS A 310 -10.66 6.02 -32.29
N SER A 311 -9.33 6.10 -32.33
CA SER A 311 -8.49 4.91 -32.50
C SER A 311 -7.18 5.03 -31.75
N PHE A 312 -6.63 3.88 -31.35
CA PHE A 312 -5.43 3.80 -30.53
C PHE A 312 -4.36 2.97 -31.23
N THR A 313 -3.11 3.41 -31.10
CA THR A 313 -1.96 2.61 -31.50
C THR A 313 -1.00 2.46 -30.32
N LEU A 314 -0.64 1.20 -30.05
CA LEU A 314 0.38 0.84 -29.07
C LEU A 314 1.71 0.67 -29.82
N LYS A 315 2.67 1.55 -29.59
CA LYS A 315 4.00 1.51 -30.22
C LYS A 315 5.04 1.17 -29.15
N ARG A 316 5.91 0.20 -29.44
CA ARG A 316 7.04 -0.12 -28.56
C ARG A 316 8.23 0.74 -28.97
N MET A 317 8.86 1.40 -28.01
CA MET A 317 10.14 2.04 -28.24
C MET A 317 11.23 0.99 -28.08
N ILE A 318 12.03 0.77 -29.13
CA ILE A 318 13.17 -0.14 -29.06
C ILE A 318 14.43 0.71 -28.88
N LYS A 319 15.23 0.31 -27.89
CA LYS A 319 16.55 0.86 -27.62
C LYS A 319 17.57 0.16 -28.51
N GLU A 320 17.78 0.71 -29.70
CA GLU A 320 19.06 0.56 -30.42
C GLU A 320 19.94 1.77 -30.03
N PRO A 321 21.15 2.05 -30.59
CA PRO A 321 21.97 3.20 -30.17
C PRO A 321 21.26 4.56 -30.18
N ARG A 322 20.03 4.61 -30.72
CA ARG A 322 19.05 5.70 -30.68
C ARG A 322 17.66 5.08 -30.42
N LEU A 323 16.79 5.81 -29.71
CA LEU A 323 15.39 5.40 -29.50
C LEU A 323 14.67 5.36 -30.85
N LYS A 324 14.42 4.16 -31.38
CA LYS A 324 13.61 3.99 -32.59
C LYS A 324 12.21 3.53 -32.22
N ILE A 325 11.21 4.21 -32.76
CA ILE A 325 9.82 3.79 -32.66
C ILE A 325 9.64 2.57 -33.57
N ALA A 326 9.50 1.38 -33.00
CA ALA A 326 9.10 0.22 -33.77
C ALA A 326 7.57 0.19 -33.87
N ASN A 327 7.06 0.39 -35.07
CA ASN A 327 5.62 0.33 -35.37
C ASN A 327 5.13 -1.12 -35.34
N VAL A 328 4.94 -1.68 -34.14
CA VAL A 328 4.11 -2.88 -33.97
C VAL A 328 2.65 -2.41 -33.87
N SER A 329 2.11 -1.84 -34.95
CA SER A 329 0.80 -1.18 -34.91
C SER A 329 -0.32 -2.10 -35.41
N GLN A 330 -1.27 -2.40 -34.52
CA GLN A 330 -2.66 -2.67 -34.91
C GLN A 330 -3.50 -1.48 -34.43
N LYS A 331 -4.31 -0.88 -35.33
CA LYS A 331 -5.29 0.14 -34.96
C LYS A 331 -6.38 -0.52 -34.11
N LYS A 332 -6.57 -0.04 -32.89
CA LYS A 332 -7.63 -0.52 -31.98
C LYS A 332 -8.72 0.53 -31.90
N LYS A 333 -9.98 0.11 -32.05
CA LYS A 333 -11.15 0.99 -32.13
C LYS A 333 -11.86 1.14 -30.78
N THR A 334 -11.67 0.20 -29.86
CA THR A 334 -12.42 0.16 -28.58
C THR A 334 -11.50 0.09 -27.37
N ASP A 335 -11.91 0.68 -26.23
CA ASP A 335 -11.25 0.56 -24.92
C ASP A 335 -10.88 -0.90 -24.57
N MET A 336 -11.78 -1.84 -24.85
CA MET A 336 -11.59 -3.26 -24.56
C MET A 336 -10.44 -3.88 -25.36
N GLU A 337 -10.26 -3.47 -26.61
CA GLU A 337 -9.16 -3.94 -27.45
C GLU A 337 -7.82 -3.39 -26.94
N LEU A 338 -7.81 -2.13 -26.48
CA LEU A 338 -6.65 -1.52 -25.85
C LEU A 338 -6.28 -2.27 -24.57
N ILE A 339 -7.26 -2.54 -23.70
CA ILE A 339 -7.05 -3.28 -22.44
C ILE A 339 -6.47 -4.67 -22.71
N LYS A 340 -7.04 -5.44 -23.65
CA LYS A 340 -6.53 -6.77 -24.01
C LYS A 340 -5.08 -6.72 -24.46
N ALA A 341 -4.73 -5.72 -25.27
CA ALA A 341 -3.35 -5.57 -25.72
C ALA A 341 -2.39 -5.09 -24.65
N LEU A 342 -2.84 -4.26 -23.71
CA LEU A 342 -2.05 -3.92 -22.53
C LEU A 342 -1.82 -5.17 -21.67
N GLN A 343 -2.85 -6.00 -21.47
CA GLN A 343 -2.72 -7.28 -20.76
C GLN A 343 -1.70 -8.19 -21.45
N GLU A 344 -1.81 -8.40 -22.76
CA GLU A 344 -0.85 -9.22 -23.53
C GLU A 344 0.57 -8.65 -23.46
N SER A 345 0.72 -7.32 -23.59
CA SER A 345 2.01 -6.65 -23.50
C SER A 345 2.65 -6.81 -22.12
N ILE A 346 1.86 -6.68 -21.06
CA ILE A 346 2.32 -6.83 -19.68
C ILE A 346 2.64 -8.31 -19.40
N SER A 347 1.81 -9.25 -19.83
CA SER A 347 2.09 -10.69 -19.67
C SER A 347 3.39 -11.09 -20.37
N LYS A 348 3.63 -10.63 -21.60
CA LYS A 348 4.89 -10.88 -22.32
C LYS A 348 6.10 -10.22 -21.66
N MET A 349 5.89 -9.07 -21.01
CA MET A 349 6.92 -8.42 -20.19
C MET A 349 7.24 -9.25 -18.94
N LEU A 350 6.21 -9.75 -18.26
CA LEU A 350 6.35 -10.61 -17.09
C LEU A 350 7.06 -11.92 -17.43
N GLU A 351 6.91 -12.47 -18.64
CA GLU A 351 7.67 -13.67 -19.05
C GLU A 351 9.19 -13.45 -19.17
N ASN A 352 9.64 -12.22 -19.44
CA ASN A 352 11.05 -11.88 -19.73
C ASN A 352 11.70 -11.13 -18.55
N TYR A 353 11.61 -11.68 -17.35
CA TYR A 353 12.11 -11.10 -16.09
C TYR A 353 13.61 -10.76 -16.14
N GLN A 354 13.97 -9.47 -16.22
CA GLN A 354 15.37 -9.04 -16.07
C GLN A 354 15.60 -7.96 -15.00
N ASN A 355 14.58 -7.21 -14.56
CA ASN A 355 14.71 -6.15 -13.56
C ASN A 355 13.54 -6.18 -12.55
N ILE A 356 13.54 -7.14 -11.63
CA ILE A 356 12.61 -7.16 -10.49
C ILE A 356 13.33 -6.59 -9.27
N VAL A 357 12.84 -5.46 -8.77
CA VAL A 357 13.38 -4.81 -7.58
C VAL A 357 12.21 -4.44 -6.69
N SER A 358 12.19 -4.96 -5.45
CA SER A 358 11.21 -4.59 -4.45
C SER A 358 11.15 -3.08 -4.22
N VAL A 359 10.00 -2.56 -3.79
CA VAL A 359 9.81 -1.12 -3.52
C VAL A 359 10.81 -0.63 -2.46
N ALA A 360 11.15 -1.45 -1.46
CA ALA A 360 12.20 -1.14 -0.49
C ALA A 360 13.56 -0.87 -1.15
N ASN A 361 13.94 -1.70 -2.11
CA ASN A 361 15.24 -1.61 -2.79
C ASN A 361 15.28 -0.45 -3.82
N GLN A 362 14.13 0.14 -4.15
CA GLN A 362 14.04 1.33 -4.99
C GLN A 362 14.41 2.63 -4.24
N ALA A 363 14.50 2.61 -2.91
CA ALA A 363 14.90 3.79 -2.11
C ALA A 363 16.25 4.38 -2.55
N ASN A 364 17.23 3.53 -2.87
CA ASN A 364 18.54 3.97 -3.35
C ASN A 364 18.44 4.71 -4.70
N ARG A 365 17.48 4.31 -5.55
CA ARG A 365 17.20 4.99 -6.82
C ARG A 365 16.50 6.32 -6.59
N ALA A 366 15.55 6.38 -5.66
CA ALA A 366 14.90 7.62 -5.27
C ALA A 366 15.94 8.67 -4.83
N ARG A 367 16.85 8.30 -3.92
CA ARG A 367 17.94 9.16 -3.47
C ARG A 367 18.81 9.66 -4.62
N TRP A 368 19.15 8.78 -5.57
CA TRP A 368 19.95 9.18 -6.74
C TRP A 368 19.20 10.17 -7.66
N CYS A 369 17.88 10.07 -7.75
CA CYS A 369 17.03 11.00 -8.49
C CYS A 369 16.72 12.29 -7.71
N GLY A 370 17.32 12.53 -6.54
CA GLY A 370 17.05 13.71 -5.71
C GLY A 370 15.73 13.66 -4.94
N ILE A 371 15.10 12.48 -4.84
CA ILE A 371 13.84 12.26 -4.12
C ILE A 371 14.17 11.87 -2.68
N LEU A 372 13.55 12.56 -1.72
CA LEU A 372 13.67 12.26 -0.29
C LEU A 372 12.99 10.93 0.03
N VAL A 373 13.48 10.21 1.04
CA VAL A 373 12.82 8.99 1.53
C VAL A 373 12.38 9.25 2.97
N ASP A 374 11.10 9.04 3.26
CA ASP A 374 10.54 9.27 4.61
C ASP A 374 11.27 8.47 5.72
N GLU A 375 11.83 7.31 5.38
CA GLU A 375 12.67 6.50 6.29
C GLU A 375 14.03 7.10 6.64
N ASP A 376 14.49 8.14 5.93
CA ASP A 376 15.78 8.79 6.19
C ASP A 376 15.70 9.77 7.36
N SER A 377 14.53 9.95 7.97
CA SER A 377 14.36 10.77 9.17
C SER A 377 15.18 10.23 10.34
N ASP A 378 15.66 11.11 11.21
CA ASP A 378 16.49 10.73 12.36
C ASP A 378 15.74 9.81 13.33
N GLU A 379 14.42 10.00 13.46
CA GLU A 379 13.54 9.15 14.27
C GLU A 379 13.46 7.73 13.69
N CYS A 380 13.32 7.61 12.37
CA CYS A 380 13.30 6.31 11.70
C CYS A 380 14.66 5.62 11.79
N GLN A 381 15.76 6.34 11.55
CA GLN A 381 17.10 5.79 11.56
C GLN A 381 17.55 5.36 12.97
N SER A 382 17.19 6.12 14.01
CA SER A 382 17.45 5.74 15.40
C SER A 382 16.67 4.48 15.79
N ALA A 383 15.38 4.42 15.46
CA ALA A 383 14.56 3.23 15.69
C ALA A 383 15.10 2.00 14.95
N TRP A 384 15.56 2.15 13.69
CA TRP A 384 16.20 1.06 12.95
C TRP A 384 17.47 0.55 13.62
N LYS A 385 18.31 1.43 14.16
CA LYS A 385 19.52 1.04 14.89
C LYS A 385 19.18 0.23 16.14
N ASP A 386 18.12 0.59 16.86
CA ASP A 386 17.70 -0.13 18.06
C ASP A 386 17.05 -1.48 17.72
N VAL A 387 16.22 -1.54 16.67
CA VAL A 387 15.69 -2.80 16.14
C VAL A 387 16.82 -3.73 15.69
N ASP A 388 17.84 -3.21 15.00
CA ASP A 388 19.00 -3.98 14.56
C ASP A 388 19.80 -4.53 15.75
N LYS A 389 20.03 -3.73 16.80
CA LYS A 389 20.64 -4.22 18.05
C LYS A 389 19.85 -5.38 18.66
N ILE A 390 18.53 -5.27 18.73
CA ILE A 390 17.65 -6.30 19.31
C ILE A 390 17.65 -7.56 18.42
N THR A 391 17.52 -7.40 17.10
CA THR A 391 17.40 -8.52 16.15
C THR A 391 18.71 -9.24 15.84
N LYS A 392 19.87 -8.57 16.02
CA LYS A 392 21.20 -9.20 15.99
C LYS A 392 21.35 -10.28 17.06
N CYS A 393 20.74 -10.08 18.23
CA CYS A 393 20.77 -11.07 19.31
C CYS A 393 19.91 -12.31 19.03
N ILE A 394 19.02 -12.26 18.02
CA ILE A 394 18.13 -13.37 17.66
C ILE A 394 18.78 -14.16 16.51
N THR A 395 19.54 -15.20 16.83
CA THR A 395 20.10 -16.15 15.86
C THR A 395 19.16 -17.33 15.63
N ASP A 396 18.88 -18.09 16.69
CA ASP A 396 17.87 -19.15 16.73
C ASP A 396 16.70 -18.70 17.61
N THR A 397 15.49 -18.76 17.06
CA THR A 397 14.28 -18.26 17.72
C THR A 397 13.75 -19.16 18.82
N SER A 398 14.05 -20.46 18.81
CA SER A 398 13.77 -21.36 19.92
C SER A 398 14.74 -21.12 21.06
N GLU A 399 16.04 -21.08 20.77
CA GLU A 399 17.08 -20.87 21.76
C GLU A 399 16.96 -19.49 22.43
N PHE A 400 16.67 -18.47 21.63
CA PHE A 400 16.46 -17.12 22.14
C PHE A 400 15.26 -17.07 23.10
N LYS A 401 14.13 -17.72 22.78
CA LYS A 401 12.97 -17.75 23.67
C LYS A 401 13.28 -18.43 24.99
N ASP A 402 13.99 -19.55 24.95
CA ASP A 402 14.32 -20.29 26.16
C ASP A 402 15.30 -19.52 27.06
N LYS A 403 16.26 -18.80 26.48
CA LYS A 403 17.28 -18.02 27.22
C LYS A 403 16.79 -16.64 27.66
N GLN A 404 16.14 -15.91 26.75
CA GLN A 404 15.84 -14.48 26.93
C GLN A 404 14.40 -14.22 27.35
N LEU A 405 13.47 -15.19 27.16
CA LEU A 405 12.06 -15.06 27.55
C LEU A 405 11.60 -16.23 28.46
N PRO A 406 12.29 -16.46 29.59
CA PRO A 406 12.01 -17.59 30.48
C PRO A 406 10.57 -17.59 31.02
N LEU A 407 9.98 -16.39 31.17
CA LEU A 407 8.60 -16.19 31.62
C LEU A 407 7.56 -16.75 30.64
N ARG A 408 7.88 -16.92 29.35
CA ARG A 408 7.03 -17.54 28.32
C ARG A 408 7.45 -18.98 27.96
N GLY A 409 8.36 -19.56 28.73
CA GLY A 409 8.87 -20.91 28.55
C GLY A 409 7.96 -22.00 29.11
N HIS A 410 8.58 -23.04 29.68
CA HIS A 410 7.87 -24.20 30.25
C HIS A 410 6.92 -23.83 31.41
N ILE A 411 7.24 -22.80 32.19
CA ILE A 411 6.43 -22.37 33.35
C ILE A 411 5.08 -21.82 32.88
N TRP A 412 5.07 -20.96 31.86
CA TRP A 412 3.83 -20.42 31.29
C TRP A 412 2.93 -21.52 30.71
N LYS A 413 3.52 -22.46 29.96
CA LYS A 413 2.79 -23.62 29.43
C LYS A 413 2.19 -24.47 30.54
N ALA A 414 2.91 -24.66 31.64
CA ALA A 414 2.41 -25.38 32.80
C ALA A 414 1.28 -24.64 33.54
N LEU A 415 1.40 -23.31 33.70
CA LEU A 415 0.35 -22.47 34.30
C LEU A 415 -0.93 -22.48 33.45
N SER A 416 -0.84 -22.25 32.13
CA SER A 416 -1.99 -22.30 31.22
C SER A 416 -2.66 -23.68 31.20
N TRP A 417 -1.86 -24.75 31.30
CA TRP A 417 -2.38 -26.10 31.45
C TRP A 417 -3.11 -26.28 32.78
N LEU A 418 -2.55 -25.81 33.90
CA LEU A 418 -3.18 -25.88 35.22
C LEU A 418 -4.49 -25.11 35.26
N GLU A 419 -4.56 -23.90 34.70
CA GLU A 419 -5.81 -23.13 34.59
C GLU A 419 -6.87 -23.92 33.82
N THR A 420 -6.49 -24.47 32.67
CA THR A 420 -7.38 -25.31 31.86
C THR A 420 -7.86 -26.54 32.63
N GLU A 421 -6.97 -27.17 33.41
CA GLU A 421 -7.29 -28.35 34.22
C GLU A 421 -8.17 -28.01 35.43
N CYS A 422 -7.99 -26.85 36.07
CA CYS A 422 -8.86 -26.34 37.14
C CYS A 422 -10.32 -26.19 36.70
N TRP A 423 -10.55 -25.86 35.44
CA TRP A 423 -11.90 -25.75 34.87
C TRP A 423 -12.43 -27.07 34.34
N ARG A 424 -11.58 -27.86 33.66
CA ARG A 424 -12.02 -29.08 32.96
C ARG A 424 -12.01 -30.33 33.82
N MET A 425 -11.21 -30.37 34.87
CA MET A 425 -11.09 -31.46 35.87
C MET A 425 -10.97 -32.87 35.25
N ARG A 426 -10.33 -32.99 34.09
CA ARG A 426 -10.30 -34.23 33.29
C ARG A 426 -9.45 -35.32 33.92
N LYS A 427 -8.46 -34.94 34.74
CA LYS A 427 -7.54 -35.84 35.42
C LYS A 427 -7.87 -36.02 36.91
N ALA A 428 -9.05 -35.55 37.36
CA ALA A 428 -9.49 -35.71 38.75
C ALA A 428 -9.70 -37.20 39.13
N GLY A 429 -10.12 -38.05 38.18
CA GLY A 429 -10.37 -39.47 38.43
C GLY A 429 -11.42 -39.66 39.53
N ASN A 430 -11.08 -40.47 40.55
CA ASN A 430 -11.94 -40.72 41.72
C ASN A 430 -11.64 -39.79 42.92
N GLN A 431 -10.77 -38.77 42.76
CA GLN A 431 -10.47 -37.85 43.84
C GLN A 431 -11.63 -36.89 44.11
N ASN A 432 -11.79 -36.50 45.38
CA ASN A 432 -12.70 -35.42 45.75
C ASN A 432 -12.30 -34.13 45.01
N THR A 433 -13.29 -33.51 44.36
CA THR A 433 -13.14 -32.32 43.50
C THR A 433 -12.51 -31.14 44.23
N GLU A 434 -12.83 -30.93 45.50
CA GLU A 434 -12.27 -29.84 46.31
C GLU A 434 -10.80 -30.08 46.65
N VAL A 435 -10.45 -31.32 47.00
CA VAL A 435 -9.07 -31.71 47.33
C VAL A 435 -8.19 -31.60 46.08
N TYR A 436 -8.69 -32.07 44.93
CA TYR A 436 -7.98 -31.96 43.67
C TYR A 436 -7.77 -30.49 43.26
N ARG A 437 -8.81 -29.64 43.38
CA ARG A 437 -8.71 -28.21 43.08
C ARG A 437 -7.70 -27.49 43.97
N LYS A 438 -7.69 -27.78 45.28
CA LYS A 438 -6.67 -27.26 46.21
C LYS A 438 -5.26 -27.68 45.81
N SER A 439 -5.08 -28.91 45.32
CA SER A 439 -3.78 -29.40 44.84
C SER A 439 -3.29 -28.67 43.58
N LEU A 440 -4.20 -28.32 42.66
CA LEU A 440 -3.87 -27.55 41.47
C LEU A 440 -3.50 -26.10 41.83
N GLN A 441 -4.24 -25.48 42.76
CA GLN A 441 -3.93 -24.15 43.28
C GLN A 441 -2.57 -24.10 44.01
N ALA A 442 -2.21 -25.16 44.74
CA ALA A 442 -0.90 -25.25 45.37
C ALA A 442 0.24 -25.31 44.33
N LYS A 443 0.08 -26.11 43.27
CA LYS A 443 1.03 -26.20 42.15
C LYS A 443 1.13 -24.88 41.38
N GLU A 444 0.01 -24.20 41.17
CA GLU A 444 -0.03 -22.87 40.55
C GLU A 444 0.77 -21.86 41.38
N LYS A 445 0.57 -21.84 42.70
CA LYS A 445 1.31 -20.96 43.62
C LYS A 445 2.81 -21.25 43.62
N GLU A 446 3.21 -22.52 43.52
CA GLU A 446 4.62 -22.90 43.40
C GLU A 446 5.24 -22.40 42.08
N LEU A 447 4.53 -22.55 40.97
CA LEU A 447 4.99 -22.06 39.66
C LEU A 447 5.08 -20.53 39.61
N LYS A 448 4.13 -19.80 40.21
CA LYS A 448 4.19 -18.33 40.33
C LYS A 448 5.39 -17.89 41.17
N LYS A 449 5.73 -18.60 42.26
CA LYS A 449 6.96 -18.34 43.02
C LYS A 449 8.22 -18.58 42.20
N LYS A 450 8.24 -19.61 41.34
CA LYS A 450 9.37 -19.83 40.41
C LYS A 450 9.45 -18.73 39.36
N GLN A 451 8.30 -18.24 38.88
CA GLN A 451 8.21 -17.14 37.92
C GLN A 451 8.78 -15.83 38.48
N GLN A 452 8.50 -15.52 39.75
CA GLN A 452 8.99 -14.30 40.43
C GLN A 452 10.51 -14.27 40.66
N ARG A 453 11.21 -15.40 40.49
CA ARG A 453 12.67 -15.49 40.68
C ARG A 453 13.46 -15.12 39.42
N PHE A 454 12.81 -14.96 38.28
CA PHE A 454 13.51 -14.58 37.05
C PHE A 454 13.75 -13.07 37.03
N GLU A 455 15.00 -12.69 36.80
CA GLU A 455 15.39 -11.31 36.54
C GLU A 455 15.08 -10.90 35.10
N ILE A 456 14.96 -9.58 34.87
CA ILE A 456 14.78 -9.02 33.53
C ILE A 456 16.05 -9.31 32.73
N THR A 457 15.89 -9.98 31.59
CA THR A 457 17.01 -10.36 30.73
C THR A 457 17.59 -9.16 29.99
N THR A 458 18.85 -9.23 29.57
CA THR A 458 19.49 -8.15 28.79
C THR A 458 18.73 -7.83 27.52
N ALA A 459 18.16 -8.83 26.85
CA ALA A 459 17.34 -8.60 25.67
C ALA A 459 16.05 -7.82 26.00
N MET A 460 15.42 -8.11 27.15
CA MET A 460 14.25 -7.38 27.61
C MET A 460 14.61 -5.95 28.05
N LEU A 461 15.77 -5.74 28.68
CA LEU A 461 16.27 -4.40 28.99
C LEU A 461 16.55 -3.58 27.74
N ASN A 462 17.19 -4.17 26.72
CA ASN A 462 17.43 -3.50 25.44
C ASN A 462 16.12 -3.17 24.72
N PHE A 463 15.13 -4.06 24.81
CA PHE A 463 13.79 -3.81 24.29
C PHE A 463 13.10 -2.67 25.03
N LEU A 464 13.07 -2.71 26.36
CA LEU A 464 12.49 -1.65 27.20
C LEU A 464 13.19 -0.32 26.96
N HIS A 465 14.52 -0.32 26.86
CA HIS A 465 15.29 0.86 26.48
C HIS A 465 14.83 1.36 25.12
N GLY A 466 14.79 0.52 24.08
CA GLY A 466 14.29 0.90 22.76
C GLY A 466 12.90 1.55 22.83
N VAL A 467 11.96 0.93 23.56
CA VAL A 467 10.58 1.43 23.69
C VAL A 467 10.49 2.76 24.44
N VAL A 468 11.37 2.97 25.43
CA VAL A 468 11.35 4.16 26.29
C VAL A 468 12.17 5.31 25.71
N THR A 469 13.30 5.04 25.05
CA THR A 469 14.19 6.08 24.51
C THR A 469 13.82 6.54 23.12
N SER A 470 13.06 5.73 22.38
CA SER A 470 12.45 6.22 21.15
C SER A 470 11.22 7.03 21.57
N GLU A 471 11.14 8.33 21.25
CA GLU A 471 9.92 9.17 21.37
C GLU A 471 8.78 8.70 20.44
N VAL A 472 8.82 7.42 20.09
CA VAL A 472 8.36 6.77 18.88
C VAL A 472 7.66 5.51 19.40
N SER A 473 6.38 5.36 19.08
CA SER A 473 5.50 4.30 19.60
C SER A 473 6.13 2.88 19.49
N PRO A 474 5.83 1.96 20.44
CA PRO A 474 6.28 0.56 20.43
C PRO A 474 6.07 -0.21 19.12
N ARG A 475 5.19 0.29 18.23
CA ARG A 475 4.95 -0.25 16.88
C ARG A 475 6.19 -0.23 15.98
N LEU A 476 7.13 0.71 16.15
CA LEU A 476 8.38 0.70 15.37
C LEU A 476 9.30 -0.47 15.73
N ILE A 477 9.30 -0.86 16.99
CA ILE A 477 10.19 -1.91 17.50
C ILE A 477 9.59 -3.27 17.19
N CYS A 478 8.26 -3.35 17.14
CA CYS A 478 7.53 -4.58 16.95
C CYS A 478 6.41 -4.45 15.94
N PRO A 479 6.64 -4.89 14.69
CA PRO A 479 5.60 -4.86 13.69
C PRO A 479 4.48 -5.84 14.03
N SER A 480 3.25 -5.40 13.83
CA SER A 480 1.99 -6.13 14.04
C SER A 480 2.06 -7.57 13.47
N PRO A 481 1.70 -8.60 14.25
CA PRO A 481 1.52 -9.93 13.70
C PRO A 481 0.21 -9.96 12.93
N SER A 482 0.19 -10.73 11.85
CA SER A 482 -1.05 -10.99 11.13
C SER A 482 -1.99 -11.88 11.95
N GLU A 483 -3.29 -11.58 11.84
CA GLU A 483 -4.40 -12.21 12.58
C GLU A 483 -4.56 -13.72 12.29
N SER A 484 -3.81 -14.29 11.34
CA SER A 484 -3.89 -15.69 10.92
C SER A 484 -3.25 -16.69 11.90
N ASN A 485 -2.57 -16.24 12.96
CA ASN A 485 -1.79 -17.11 13.85
C ASN A 485 -2.53 -17.63 15.11
N TRP A 486 -3.85 -17.52 15.17
CA TRP A 486 -4.66 -17.96 16.33
C TRP A 486 -5.15 -19.42 16.28
N GLU A 487 -4.68 -20.26 15.35
CA GLU A 487 -4.92 -21.69 15.48
C GLU A 487 -4.07 -22.30 16.59
N SER A 488 -4.64 -22.24 17.79
CA SER A 488 -4.30 -23.07 18.93
C SER A 488 -3.97 -24.50 18.49
N GLY A 489 -2.72 -24.91 18.73
CA GLY A 489 -2.26 -26.28 18.60
C GLY A 489 -2.94 -27.20 19.60
N CYS A 490 -4.22 -27.48 19.39
CA CYS A 490 -4.99 -28.50 20.08
C CYS A 490 -5.72 -29.41 19.06
N GLY A 491 -5.03 -29.76 17.98
CA GLY A 491 -5.46 -30.80 17.04
C GLY A 491 -5.17 -32.20 17.61
N LYS A 492 -6.24 -32.93 17.97
CA LYS A 492 -6.19 -34.36 18.33
C LYS A 492 -5.41 -35.15 17.27
N LYS A 493 -4.29 -35.79 17.65
CA LYS A 493 -3.66 -36.86 16.87
C LYS A 493 -4.67 -38.00 16.65
N LYS A 494 -5.33 -38.03 15.48
CA LYS A 494 -5.98 -39.27 15.01
C LYS A 494 -4.87 -40.20 14.51
N LYS A 495 -4.69 -41.32 15.22
CA LYS A 495 -3.87 -42.46 14.81
C LYS A 495 -4.26 -42.89 13.38
N LYS A 496 -3.32 -42.83 12.44
CA LYS A 496 -3.33 -43.71 11.25
C LYS A 496 -2.06 -44.56 11.29
N LYS A 497 -2.25 -45.88 11.25
CA LYS A 497 -1.20 -46.92 11.19
C LYS A 497 -0.42 -46.82 9.85
N PRO A 498 0.83 -47.32 9.79
CA PRO A 498 1.74 -47.09 8.67
C PRO A 498 1.54 -48.08 7.53
N LYS A 499 1.75 -47.65 6.29
CA LYS A 499 2.07 -48.55 5.17
C LYS A 499 3.26 -47.98 4.36
N LYS A 500 4.37 -48.74 4.49
CA LYS A 500 5.45 -49.04 3.53
C LYS A 500 5.98 -47.93 2.61
N SER A 501 7.17 -47.44 3.00
CA SER A 501 8.43 -47.45 2.23
C SER A 501 8.36 -47.38 0.70
N ILE A 502 8.77 -46.24 0.12
CA ILE A 502 9.58 -46.19 -1.11
C ILE A 502 10.64 -45.08 -0.97
N LYS A 503 11.83 -45.43 -1.48
CA LYS A 503 13.18 -44.84 -1.43
C LYS A 503 13.33 -43.32 -1.41
N ALA A 504 14.31 -42.91 -0.59
CA ALA A 504 15.05 -41.66 -0.73
C ALA A 504 16.04 -41.77 -1.91
N GLU A 505 16.11 -40.71 -2.70
CA GLU A 505 17.30 -40.34 -3.46
C GLU A 505 17.47 -38.82 -3.43
N SER A 506 18.73 -38.45 -3.49
CA SER A 506 19.41 -37.25 -2.99
C SER A 506 19.21 -35.97 -3.79
N GLY A 507 19.45 -34.85 -3.10
CA GLY A 507 20.24 -33.74 -3.65
C GLY A 507 19.45 -32.50 -4.08
N GLY A 508 19.59 -31.42 -3.32
CA GLY A 508 19.12 -30.10 -3.72
C GLY A 508 19.31 -29.07 -2.62
N LYS A 509 20.53 -28.53 -2.51
CA LYS A 509 20.86 -27.36 -1.69
C LYS A 509 19.94 -26.19 -2.09
N GLY A 510 19.01 -25.81 -1.22
CA GLY A 510 18.21 -24.58 -1.33
C GLY A 510 18.73 -23.56 -0.34
N GLY A 511 19.19 -22.41 -0.85
CA GLY A 511 19.88 -21.38 -0.12
C GLY A 511 19.04 -20.63 0.92
N TYR A 512 19.77 -19.99 1.83
CA TYR A 512 19.36 -19.08 2.89
C TYR A 512 18.16 -18.17 2.53
N LEU A 513 16.94 -18.57 2.93
CA LEU A 513 15.93 -17.60 3.37
C LEU A 513 16.11 -17.44 4.88
N GLY A 514 16.66 -16.31 5.30
CA GLY A 514 16.85 -16.00 6.72
C GLY A 514 15.53 -16.07 7.48
N ASP A 515 15.59 -16.61 8.71
CA ASP A 515 14.50 -16.79 9.69
C ASP A 515 13.88 -15.45 10.15
N THR A 516 13.33 -14.69 9.22
CA THR A 516 12.65 -13.41 9.47
C THR A 516 11.29 -13.64 10.14
N ARG A 517 10.68 -14.81 9.92
CA ARG A 517 9.38 -15.18 10.49
C ARG A 517 9.49 -15.54 11.98
N GLY A 518 10.52 -16.28 12.39
CA GLY A 518 10.79 -16.56 13.79
C GLY A 518 11.16 -15.29 14.57
N LYS A 519 12.01 -14.42 14.00
CA LYS A 519 12.43 -13.15 14.64
C LYS A 519 11.24 -12.23 14.94
N LYS A 520 10.27 -12.13 14.03
CA LYS A 520 9.02 -11.36 14.24
C LYS A 520 8.18 -11.90 15.39
N ASN A 521 7.99 -13.22 15.44
CA ASN A 521 7.27 -13.86 16.55
C ASN A 521 7.98 -13.65 17.89
N VAL A 522 9.31 -13.58 17.90
CA VAL A 522 10.07 -13.25 19.11
C VAL A 522 9.79 -11.81 19.54
N LEU A 523 10.00 -10.82 18.67
CA LEU A 523 9.75 -9.41 18.95
C LEU A 523 8.33 -9.15 19.45
N TYR A 524 7.29 -9.68 18.77
CA TYR A 524 5.91 -9.53 19.23
C TYR A 524 5.65 -10.13 20.62
N ASN A 525 6.29 -11.25 20.94
CA ASN A 525 6.17 -11.86 22.26
C ASN A 525 6.88 -11.06 23.36
N ILE A 526 7.81 -10.19 23.00
CA ILE A 526 8.47 -9.25 23.91
C ILE A 526 7.53 -8.07 24.23
N VAL A 527 6.76 -7.54 23.27
CA VAL A 527 5.79 -6.44 23.51
C VAL A 527 4.65 -6.81 24.46
N ILE A 528 4.19 -8.07 24.40
CA ILE A 528 3.07 -8.52 25.25
C ILE A 528 3.52 -8.65 26.73
N LEU A 529 4.83 -8.74 26.99
CA LEU A 529 5.39 -8.73 28.35
C LEU A 529 5.55 -7.28 28.81
#